data_AF-A0A8B9XUB8-F1
#
_entry.id   AF-A0A8B9XUB8-F1
#
_cell.length_a   1.000
_cell.length_b   1.000
_cell.length_c   1.000
_cell.angle_alpha   90.00
_cell.angle_beta   90.00
_cell.angle_gamma   90.00
#
_symmetry.space_group_name_H-M   'P 1'
#
loop_
_entity.id
_entity.type
_entity.pdbx_description
1 polymer ?
#
loop_
_entity_poly.entity_id
_entity_poly.type
_entity_poly.pdbx_seq_one_letter_code
_entity_poly.pdbx_strand_id
1 'polypeptide(L)' 'MVGLLKITGLLELAVCETKPHVKTLEEQLHRGQIEEVILQAENKLSLGRKMVRWKSQESLVEEPPVNQWKWLT' A
#
# COMPACT_ATOMS: atom_id res chain seq x y z
N MET A 1 7.04 -2.45 5.95
CA MET A 1 6.06 -1.75 5.09
C MET A 1 5.90 -2.37 3.70
N VAL A 2 6.98 -2.82 3.03
CA VAL A 2 6.93 -3.51 1.71
C VAL A 2 6.04 -4.77 1.71
N GLY A 3 6.04 -5.52 2.82
CA GLY A 3 5.13 -6.66 2.99
C GLY A 3 3.67 -6.27 2.79
N LEU A 4 3.20 -5.20 3.44
CA LEU A 4 1.82 -4.73 3.41
C LEU A 4 1.32 -4.39 1.98
N LEU A 5 2.20 -3.83 1.14
CA LEU A 5 1.88 -3.51 -0.25
C LEU A 5 1.73 -4.78 -1.12
N LYS A 6 2.55 -5.80 -0.87
CA LYS A 6 2.49 -7.09 -1.58
C LYS A 6 1.22 -7.88 -1.23
N ILE A 7 0.84 -7.95 0.05
CA ILE A 7 -0.36 -8.68 0.50
C ILE A 7 -1.65 -7.99 0.04
N THR A 8 -1.69 -6.66 0.00
CA THR A 8 -2.89 -5.93 -0.43
C THR A 8 -3.14 -6.00 -1.93
N GLY A 9 -2.09 -5.93 -2.77
CA GLY A 9 -2.24 -6.05 -4.23
C GLY A 9 -2.68 -7.44 -4.69
N LEU A 10 -2.20 -8.50 -4.03
CA LEU A 10 -2.63 -9.89 -4.29
C LEU A 10 -4.12 -10.13 -3.97
N LEU A 11 -4.60 -9.51 -2.89
CA LEU A 11 -5.99 -9.65 -2.47
C LEU A 11 -6.94 -8.89 -3.42
N GLU A 12 -6.54 -7.69 -3.88
CA GLU A 12 -7.31 -6.91 -4.86
C GLU A 12 -7.40 -7.63 -6.23
N LEU A 13 -6.31 -8.26 -6.68
CA LEU A 13 -6.31 -9.04 -7.92
C LEU A 13 -7.26 -10.24 -7.84
N ALA A 14 -7.21 -11.00 -6.74
CA ALA A 14 -8.09 -12.16 -6.53
C ALA A 14 -9.58 -11.78 -6.52
N VAL A 15 -9.92 -10.60 -5.98
CA VAL A 15 -11.30 -10.10 -5.99
C VAL A 15 -11.73 -9.67 -7.41
N CYS A 16 -10.83 -9.07 -8.19
CA CYS A 16 -11.09 -8.71 -9.58
C CYS A 16 -11.31 -9.92 -10.50
N GLU A 17 -10.53 -11.00 -10.33
CA GLU A 17 -10.63 -12.19 -11.17
C GLU A 17 -11.87 -13.05 -10.87
N THR A 18 -12.41 -12.95 -9.65
CA THR A 18 -13.54 -13.79 -9.21
C THR A 18 -14.91 -13.22 -9.58
N LYS A 19 -15.01 -11.94 -9.97
CA LYS A 19 -16.30 -11.28 -10.20
C LYS A 19 -16.34 -10.47 -11.51
N PRO A 20 -17.33 -10.71 -12.38
CA PRO A 20 -17.48 -9.95 -13.62
C PRO A 20 -18.24 -8.61 -13.45
N HIS A 21 -18.92 -8.38 -12.32
CA HIS A 21 -19.76 -7.20 -12.11
C HIS A 21 -19.10 -6.11 -11.25
N VAL A 22 -18.94 -4.93 -11.84
CA VAL A 22 -18.30 -3.75 -11.24
C VAL A 22 -18.94 -3.36 -9.88
N LYS A 23 -20.27 -3.24 -9.80
CA LYS A 23 -20.96 -2.85 -8.54
C LYS A 23 -20.65 -3.78 -7.37
N THR A 24 -20.64 -5.09 -7.60
CA THR A 24 -20.36 -6.09 -6.56
C THR A 24 -18.89 -6.13 -6.15
N LEU A 25 -18.02 -5.55 -6.97
CA LEU A 25 -16.58 -5.43 -6.78
C LEU A 25 -16.29 -4.20 -5.91
N GLU A 26 -16.92 -3.07 -6.21
CA GLU A 26 -16.88 -1.84 -5.41
C GLU A 26 -17.39 -2.07 -3.99
N GLU A 27 -18.55 -2.74 -3.86
CA GLU A 27 -19.13 -3.10 -2.57
C GLU A 27 -18.21 -4.02 -1.74
N GLN A 28 -17.47 -4.94 -2.37
CA GLN A 28 -16.56 -5.82 -1.63
C GLN A 28 -15.24 -5.15 -1.25
N LEU A 29 -14.69 -4.34 -2.15
CA LEU A 29 -13.43 -3.66 -1.91
C LEU A 29 -13.57 -2.52 -0.90
N HIS A 30 -14.77 -1.95 -0.74
CA HIS A 30 -15.06 -0.85 0.20
C HIS A 30 -14.05 0.31 0.06
N ARG A 31 -13.64 0.63 -1.17
CA ARG A 31 -12.56 1.59 -1.48
C ARG A 31 -13.00 2.71 -2.42
N GLY A 32 -14.29 3.02 -2.44
CA GLY A 32 -14.87 3.99 -3.38
C GLY A 32 -15.21 3.34 -4.73
N GLN A 33 -15.14 4.14 -5.79
CA GLN A 33 -15.43 3.69 -7.16
C GLN A 33 -14.26 2.90 -7.76
N ILE A 34 -14.52 2.12 -8.79
CA ILE A 34 -13.50 1.29 -9.45
C ILE A 34 -12.36 2.14 -10.04
N GLU A 35 -12.62 3.37 -10.47
CA GLU A 35 -11.62 4.32 -10.97
C GLU A 35 -10.59 4.68 -9.89
N GLU A 36 -11.04 4.89 -8.65
CA GLU A 36 -10.16 5.18 -7.51
C GLU A 36 -9.27 3.98 -7.19
N VAL A 37 -9.80 2.76 -7.32
CA VAL A 37 -9.06 1.52 -7.12
C VAL A 37 -7.96 1.37 -8.18
N ILE A 38 -8.25 1.67 -9.44
CA ILE A 38 -7.25 1.64 -10.52
C ILE A 38 -6.16 2.68 -10.27
N LEU A 39 -6.54 3.92 -9.94
CA LEU A 39 -5.58 4.97 -9.60
C LEU A 39 -4.72 4.59 -8.38
N GLN A 40 -5.32 3.93 -7.38
CA GLN A 40 -4.59 3.42 -6.23
C GLN A 40 -3.60 2.31 -6.62
N ALA A 41 -3.97 1.42 -7.54
CA ALA A 41 -3.08 0.38 -8.06
C ALA A 41 -1.87 0.97 -8.80
N GLU A 42 -2.08 1.99 -9.63
CA GLU A 42 -0.99 2.72 -10.30
C GLU A 42 -0.06 3.42 -9.30
N ASN A 43 -0.64 4.08 -8.30
CA ASN A 43 0.13 4.72 -7.22
C ASN A 43 0.94 3.70 -6.42
N LYS A 44 0.36 2.55 -6.07
CA LYS A 44 1.06 1.44 -5.40
C LYS A 44 2.20 0.91 -6.26
N LEU A 45 1.99 0.74 -7.57
CA LEU A 45 3.04 0.29 -8.50
C LEU A 45 4.20 1.29 -8.57
N SER A 46 3.88 2.58 -8.72
CA SER A 46 4.86 3.67 -8.72
C SER A 46 5.64 3.71 -7.40
N LEU A 47 4.95 3.58 -6.27
CA LEU A 47 5.55 3.50 -4.95
C LEU A 47 6.46 2.28 -4.81
N GLY A 48 6.04 1.10 -5.28
CA GLY A 48 6.84 -0.11 -5.26
C GLY A 48 8.17 0.06 -6.02
N ARG A 49 8.13 0.68 -7.20
CA ARG A 49 9.34 1.00 -7.98
C ARG A 49 10.26 1.97 -7.22
N LYS A 50 9.69 2.99 -6.56
CA LYS A 50 10.45 3.94 -5.74
C LYS A 50 11.05 3.26 -4.50
N MET A 51 10.32 2.38 -3.83
CA MET A 51 10.79 1.64 -2.65
C MET A 51 12.00 0.75 -2.95
N VAL A 52 12.05 0.12 -4.14
CA VAL A 52 13.24 -0.63 -4.58
C VAL A 52 14.47 0.27 -4.66
N ARG A 53 14.31 1.49 -5.18
CA ARG A 53 15.41 2.48 -5.23
C ARG A 53 15.78 3.00 -3.85
N TRP A 54 14.80 3.28 -3.00
CA TRP A 54 15.03 3.82 -1.65
C TRP A 54 15.53 2.79 -0.64
N LYS A 55 15.50 1.50 -0.99
CA LYS A 55 15.92 0.39 -0.13
C LYS A 55 15.27 0.48 1.27
N SER A 56 14.00 0.86 1.32
CA SER A 56 13.26 1.10 2.56
C SER A 56 13.03 -0.14 3.43
N GLN A 57 13.58 -1.29 3.04
CA GLN A 57 13.56 -2.54 3.79
C GLN A 57 14.86 -2.74 4.59
N GLU A 58 15.87 -1.90 4.39
CA GLU A 58 17.09 -1.89 5.19
C GLU A 58 16.80 -1.32 6.59
N SER A 59 17.63 -1.70 7.57
CA SER A 59 17.57 -1.16 8.93
C SER A 59 17.72 0.37 8.91
N LEU A 60 17.25 1.00 9.98
CA LEU A 60 17.47 2.43 10.19
C LEU A 60 18.95 2.74 10.00
N VAL A 61 19.22 3.75 9.17
CA VAL A 61 20.59 4.20 8.87
C VAL A 61 21.27 4.74 10.13
N GLU A 62 20.48 5.35 11.03
CA GLU A 62 20.94 5.89 12.30
C GLU A 62 19.84 5.72 13.35
N GLU A 63 20.25 5.41 14.59
CA GLU A 63 19.33 5.43 15.73
C GLU A 63 18.99 6.88 16.11
N PRO A 64 17.73 7.17 16.47
CA PRO A 64 17.36 8.52 16.88
C PRO A 64 18.11 8.92 18.17
N PRO A 65 18.58 10.18 18.31
CA PRO A 65 19.20 10.66 19.54
C PRO A 65 18.29 10.53 20.76
N VAL A 66 18.91 10.35 21.93
CA VAL A 66 18.19 10.25 23.21
C VAL A 66 17.36 11.52 23.43
N ASN A 67 16.03 11.36 23.53
CA ASN A 67 14.99 12.40 23.63
C ASN A 67 14.44 13.03 22.33
N GLN A 68 14.86 12.61 21.12
CA GLN A 68 14.30 13.18 19.86
C GLN A 68 12.77 13.08 19.77
N TRP A 69 12.21 11.98 20.28
CA TRP A 69 10.76 11.71 20.26
C TRP A 69 10.08 11.93 21.63
N LYS A 70 10.77 12.55 22.59
CA LYS A 70 10.14 12.99 23.84
C LYS A 70 9.50 14.35 23.60
N TRP A 71 8.20 14.31 23.36
CA TRP A 71 7.35 15.49 23.47
C TRP A 71 7.06 15.71 24.95
N LEU A 72 7.57 16.82 25.51
CA LEU A 72 7.37 17.36 26.87
C LEU A 72 6.42 16.51 27.76
N THR A 73 6.99 15.64 28.57
CA THR A 73 6.42 15.29 29.89
C THR A 73 6.87 16.30 30.91
#